data_AF-B4VUX4-F1
#
_entry.id   AF-B4VUX4-F1
#
_cell.length_a   1.000
_cell.length_b   1.000
_cell.length_c   1.000
_cell.angle_alpha   90.00
_cell.angle_beta   90.00
_cell.angle_gamma   90.00
#
_symmetry.space_group_name_H-M   'P 1'
#
loop_
_entity.id
_entity.type
_entity.pdbx_description
1 polymer ?
#
loop_
_entity_poly.entity_id
_entity_poly.type
_entity_poly.pdbx_seq_one_letter_code
_entity_poly.pdbx_strand_id
1 'polypeptide(L)'
;MNRIPPSLEPYLQQTIQSKESRVALVKLYRSQIEKGSHAAMTPLLNLCLDKSRDVAQSASWVVLDFASQIQAASQIAPICVQSPITGVRQNALKALIAAMNGGLQVSETEIETLFNALAEDKAPEVLQLLYELVNCCLWHHHSISQELAQATFKLTQRLVEQNHKATLDMTTKAAFITLNQMLNLEDSRLVPPIRDCTRALLRATDIGQKVDRLIITGILTKLAKYNSELLTQIVREDLVINGRVLPAANLYAIAIAIVHDQGKNAPLLNEILQDERLTNDVKSRILRERGL
;
A
#
# COMPACT_ATOMS: atom_id res chain seq x y z
N MET A 1 -30.90 15.36 -16.81
CA MET A 1 -30.56 16.78 -17.06
C MET A 1 -29.12 17.06 -16.60
N ASN A 2 -28.10 16.51 -17.28
CA ASN A 2 -26.73 16.43 -16.72
C ASN A 2 -25.66 17.29 -17.44
N ARG A 3 -26.01 18.11 -18.42
CA ARG A 3 -25.04 18.95 -19.15
C ARG A 3 -25.30 20.42 -18.87
N ILE A 4 -24.31 21.09 -18.25
CA ILE A 4 -24.29 22.53 -18.02
C ILE A 4 -23.66 23.20 -19.25
N PRO A 5 -24.32 24.17 -19.91
CA PRO A 5 -23.74 24.89 -21.04
C PRO A 5 -22.46 25.66 -20.64
N PRO A 6 -21.39 25.66 -21.48
CA PRO A 6 -20.18 26.43 -21.22
C PRO A 6 -20.41 27.94 -21.04
N SER A 7 -21.44 28.48 -21.69
CA SER A 7 -21.84 29.89 -21.53
C SER A 7 -22.26 30.28 -20.11
N LEU A 8 -22.59 29.30 -19.25
CA LEU A 8 -22.93 29.56 -17.85
C LEU A 8 -21.72 29.66 -16.93
N GLU A 9 -20.51 29.34 -17.40
CA GLU A 9 -19.30 29.36 -16.56
C GLU A 9 -19.09 30.70 -15.85
N PRO A 10 -19.16 31.87 -16.51
CA PRO A 10 -18.93 33.15 -15.85
C PRO A 10 -19.94 33.43 -14.74
N TYR A 11 -21.21 33.07 -14.95
CA TYR A 11 -22.26 33.23 -13.94
C TYR A 11 -22.04 32.33 -12.73
N LEU A 12 -21.67 31.06 -12.97
CA LEU A 12 -21.39 30.12 -11.90
C LEU A 12 -20.16 30.53 -11.08
N GLN A 13 -19.15 31.11 -11.73
CA GLN A 13 -17.98 31.71 -11.07
C GLN A 13 -18.36 32.97 -10.27
N GLN A 14 -19.24 33.83 -10.78
CA GLN A 14 -19.73 34.99 -10.03
C GLN A 14 -20.54 34.58 -8.78
N THR A 15 -21.22 33.45 -8.85
CA THR A 15 -22.04 32.90 -7.75
C THR A 15 -21.34 31.80 -6.97
N ILE A 16 -20.00 31.73 -7.03
CA ILE A 16 -19.17 30.65 -6.45
C ILE A 16 -19.41 30.42 -4.95
N GLN A 17 -19.97 31.39 -4.22
CA GLN A 17 -20.31 31.24 -2.81
C GLN A 17 -21.44 30.21 -2.59
N SER A 18 -22.34 30.02 -3.56
CA SER A 18 -23.37 28.96 -3.54
C SER A 18 -22.74 27.59 -3.78
N LYS A 19 -23.17 26.61 -2.98
CA LYS A 19 -22.76 25.20 -3.15
C LYS A 19 -23.23 24.66 -4.50
N GLU A 20 -24.45 25.02 -4.91
CA GLU A 20 -25.10 24.59 -6.15
C GLU A 20 -24.29 25.07 -7.36
N SER A 21 -23.81 26.30 -7.34
CA SER A 21 -22.92 26.83 -8.38
C SER A 21 -21.62 26.04 -8.46
N ARG A 22 -21.00 25.70 -7.33
CA ARG A 22 -19.77 24.88 -7.29
C ARG A 22 -20.01 23.45 -7.79
N VAL A 23 -21.13 22.82 -7.43
CA VAL A 23 -21.52 21.50 -7.97
C VAL A 23 -21.75 21.57 -9.49
N ALA A 24 -22.38 22.63 -9.98
CA ALA A 24 -22.58 22.84 -11.42
C ALA A 24 -21.24 23.06 -12.15
N LEU A 25 -20.28 23.76 -11.54
CA LEU A 25 -18.92 23.91 -12.07
C LEU A 25 -18.19 22.57 -12.17
N VAL A 26 -18.29 21.68 -11.17
CA VAL A 26 -17.70 20.32 -11.28
C VAL A 26 -18.26 19.59 -12.51
N LYS A 27 -19.58 19.63 -12.71
CA LYS A 27 -20.23 18.99 -13.88
C LYS A 27 -19.80 19.63 -15.20
N LEU A 28 -19.66 20.95 -15.22
CA LEU A 28 -19.21 21.69 -16.38
C LEU A 28 -17.76 21.32 -16.74
N TYR A 29 -16.86 21.36 -15.76
CA TYR A 29 -15.44 21.03 -15.97
C TYR A 29 -15.25 19.59 -16.39
N ARG A 30 -15.98 18.64 -15.80
CA ARG A 30 -16.04 17.26 -16.31
C ARG A 30 -16.37 17.22 -17.81
N SER A 31 -17.44 17.88 -18.24
CA SER A 31 -17.84 17.88 -19.65
C SER A 31 -16.83 18.58 -20.57
N GLN A 32 -16.08 19.57 -20.08
CA GLN A 32 -15.03 20.23 -20.85
C GLN A 32 -13.80 19.31 -21.00
N ILE A 33 -13.41 18.61 -19.93
CA ILE A 33 -12.30 17.63 -19.92
C ILE A 33 -12.63 16.44 -20.84
N GLU A 34 -13.87 15.95 -20.82
CA GLU A 34 -14.37 14.91 -21.74
C GLU A 34 -14.25 15.32 -23.22
N LYS A 35 -14.29 16.63 -23.50
CA LYS A 35 -14.13 17.21 -24.84
C LYS A 35 -12.68 17.59 -25.17
N GLY A 36 -11.73 17.24 -24.30
CA GLY A 36 -10.29 17.48 -24.50
C GLY A 36 -9.77 18.83 -23.97
N SER A 37 -10.56 19.58 -23.19
CA SER A 37 -10.08 20.83 -22.60
C SER A 37 -9.23 20.57 -21.36
N HIS A 38 -7.90 20.62 -21.52
CA HIS A 38 -6.96 20.50 -20.40
C HIS A 38 -7.04 21.68 -19.41
N ALA A 39 -7.44 22.87 -19.88
CA ALA A 39 -7.54 24.07 -19.04
C ALA A 39 -8.58 23.93 -17.91
N ALA A 40 -9.57 23.04 -18.07
CA ALA A 40 -10.60 22.76 -17.08
C ALA A 40 -10.09 21.91 -15.90
N MET A 41 -8.92 21.26 -16.03
CA MET A 41 -8.35 20.43 -14.97
C MET A 41 -7.94 21.26 -13.75
N THR A 42 -7.23 22.38 -13.96
CA THR A 42 -6.78 23.26 -12.86
C THR A 42 -7.91 23.75 -11.94
N PRO A 43 -9.01 24.35 -12.45
CA PRO A 43 -10.11 24.75 -11.58
C PRO A 43 -10.82 23.55 -10.93
N LEU A 44 -10.87 22.39 -11.59
CA LEU A 44 -11.39 21.16 -11.00
C LEU A 44 -10.55 20.66 -9.80
N LEU A 45 -9.22 20.71 -9.92
CA LEU A 45 -8.30 20.36 -8.84
C LEU A 45 -8.52 21.27 -7.62
N ASN A 46 -8.72 22.57 -7.83
CA ASN A 46 -9.06 23.50 -6.74
C ASN A 46 -10.36 23.13 -6.03
N LEU A 47 -11.37 22.62 -6.74
CA LEU A 47 -12.63 22.17 -6.15
C LEU A 47 -12.47 20.91 -5.28
N CYS A 48 -11.38 20.15 -5.41
CA CYS A 48 -11.07 19.04 -4.49
C CYS A 48 -10.70 19.54 -3.08
N LEU A 49 -10.28 20.79 -2.95
CA LEU A 49 -10.00 21.46 -1.67
C LEU A 49 -11.20 22.27 -1.15
N ASP A 50 -12.39 22.11 -1.76
CA ASP A 50 -13.58 22.81 -1.33
C ASP A 50 -13.98 22.44 0.11
N LYS A 51 -14.45 23.44 0.86
CA LYS A 51 -14.97 23.26 2.22
C LYS A 51 -16.20 22.33 2.28
N SER A 52 -16.96 22.23 1.19
CA SER A 52 -18.12 21.35 1.10
C SER A 52 -17.68 19.94 0.72
N ARG A 53 -17.98 18.98 1.60
CA ARG A 53 -17.70 17.56 1.37
C ARG A 53 -18.22 17.07 0.02
N ASP A 54 -19.45 17.42 -0.32
CA ASP A 54 -20.09 16.94 -1.56
C ASP A 54 -19.39 17.48 -2.81
N VAL A 55 -18.99 18.76 -2.80
CA VAL A 55 -18.26 19.39 -3.91
C VAL A 55 -16.89 18.74 -4.05
N ALA A 56 -16.13 18.66 -2.95
CA ALA A 56 -14.77 18.12 -2.94
C ALA A 56 -14.72 16.65 -3.36
N GLN A 57 -15.65 15.83 -2.85
CA GLN A 57 -15.76 14.43 -3.26
C GLN A 57 -16.19 14.29 -4.72
N SER A 58 -17.17 15.08 -5.18
CA SER A 58 -17.58 15.03 -6.58
C SER A 58 -16.45 15.45 -7.51
N ALA A 59 -15.64 16.45 -7.14
CA ALA A 59 -14.48 16.88 -7.91
C ALA A 59 -13.39 15.81 -7.94
N SER A 60 -13.10 15.17 -6.80
CA SER A 60 -12.04 14.17 -6.71
C SER A 60 -12.34 12.90 -7.53
N TRP A 61 -13.62 12.52 -7.65
CA TRP A 61 -14.03 11.46 -8.57
C TRP A 61 -13.77 11.80 -10.03
N VAL A 62 -14.03 13.05 -10.43
CA VAL A 62 -13.73 13.49 -11.80
C VAL A 62 -12.21 13.51 -12.04
N VAL A 63 -11.42 13.98 -11.08
CA VAL A 63 -9.95 13.93 -11.18
C VAL A 63 -9.45 12.50 -11.35
N LEU A 64 -10.02 11.54 -10.62
CA LEU A 64 -9.69 10.13 -10.77
C LEU A 64 -10.10 9.56 -12.14
N ASP A 65 -11.31 9.89 -12.62
CA ASP A 65 -11.80 9.47 -13.95
C ASP A 65 -10.88 9.95 -15.09
N PHE A 66 -10.23 11.10 -14.92
CA PHE A 66 -9.35 11.73 -15.92
C PHE A 66 -7.89 11.81 -15.47
N ALA A 67 -7.43 10.84 -14.69
CA ALA A 67 -6.07 10.80 -14.15
C ALA A 67 -4.98 10.94 -15.24
N SER A 68 -5.20 10.42 -16.44
CA SER A 68 -4.25 10.53 -17.56
C SER A 68 -4.04 11.95 -18.08
N GLN A 69 -4.87 12.91 -17.67
CA GLN A 69 -4.71 14.33 -18.02
C GLN A 69 -3.92 15.11 -16.97
N ILE A 70 -3.51 14.49 -15.86
CA ILE A 70 -2.61 15.10 -14.88
C ILE A 70 -1.23 15.24 -15.51
N GLN A 71 -0.70 16.46 -15.50
CA GLN A 71 0.56 16.78 -16.18
C GLN A 71 1.78 16.78 -15.25
N ALA A 72 1.55 16.93 -13.93
CA ALA A 72 2.61 16.94 -12.93
C ALA A 72 2.10 16.49 -11.57
N ALA A 73 2.95 15.82 -10.79
CA ALA A 73 2.62 15.42 -9.41
C ALA A 73 2.28 16.62 -8.52
N SER A 74 2.92 17.77 -8.75
CA SER A 74 2.67 19.03 -8.05
C SER A 74 1.23 19.55 -8.16
N GLN A 75 0.48 19.13 -9.19
CA GLN A 75 -0.94 19.47 -9.35
C GLN A 75 -1.84 18.71 -8.34
N ILE A 76 -1.42 17.52 -7.93
CA ILE A 76 -2.21 16.59 -7.10
C ILE A 76 -1.74 16.58 -5.65
N ALA A 77 -0.43 16.75 -5.43
CA ALA A 77 0.18 16.68 -4.10
C ALA A 77 -0.52 17.58 -3.04
N PRO A 78 -0.93 18.83 -3.34
CA PRO A 78 -1.66 19.64 -2.37
C PRO A 78 -2.99 19.01 -1.94
N ILE A 79 -3.72 18.36 -2.84
CA ILE A 79 -4.99 17.69 -2.55
C ILE A 79 -4.77 16.50 -1.63
N CYS A 80 -3.74 15.71 -1.93
CA CYS A 80 -3.34 14.58 -1.11
C CYS A 80 -3.04 15.01 0.32
N VAL A 81 -2.29 16.10 0.52
CA VAL A 81 -1.83 16.51 1.86
C VAL A 81 -2.87 17.34 2.62
N GLN A 82 -3.57 18.25 1.95
CA GLN A 82 -4.32 19.31 2.62
C GLN A 82 -5.83 19.01 2.73
N SER A 83 -6.37 18.09 1.93
CA SER A 83 -7.81 17.83 1.96
C SER A 83 -8.21 17.21 3.31
N PRO A 84 -9.19 17.79 4.04
CA PRO A 84 -9.65 17.23 5.30
C PRO A 84 -10.47 15.95 5.10
N ILE A 85 -10.88 15.64 3.87
CA ILE A 85 -11.78 14.53 3.55
C ILE A 85 -10.96 13.34 3.07
N THR A 86 -10.97 12.26 3.86
CA THR A 86 -10.21 11.04 3.55
C THR A 86 -10.47 10.51 2.14
N GLY A 87 -11.73 10.42 1.71
CA GLY A 87 -12.07 9.94 0.37
C GLY A 87 -11.52 10.81 -0.77
N VAL A 88 -11.28 12.10 -0.52
CA VAL A 88 -10.62 12.99 -1.49
C VAL A 88 -9.13 12.70 -1.56
N ARG A 89 -8.45 12.58 -0.41
CA ARG A 89 -7.04 12.17 -0.36
C ARG A 89 -6.81 10.82 -1.04
N GLN A 90 -7.69 9.85 -0.78
CA GLN A 90 -7.66 8.54 -1.44
C GLN A 90 -7.79 8.64 -2.97
N ASN A 91 -8.78 9.39 -3.46
CA ASN A 91 -8.98 9.55 -4.90
C ASN A 91 -7.82 10.30 -5.56
N ALA A 92 -7.26 11.31 -4.90
CA ALA A 92 -6.10 12.05 -5.38
C ALA A 92 -4.86 11.15 -5.49
N LEU A 93 -4.56 10.32 -4.48
CA LEU A 93 -3.47 9.35 -4.53
C LEU A 93 -3.68 8.31 -5.63
N LYS A 94 -4.90 7.77 -5.77
CA LYS A 94 -5.23 6.85 -6.86
C LYS A 94 -5.05 7.49 -8.24
N ALA A 95 -5.43 8.77 -8.38
CA ALA A 95 -5.25 9.51 -9.62
C ALA A 95 -3.76 9.70 -9.94
N LEU A 96 -2.93 10.03 -8.94
CA LEU A 96 -1.47 10.12 -9.13
C LEU A 96 -0.86 8.78 -9.55
N ILE A 97 -1.19 7.68 -8.87
CA ILE A 97 -0.71 6.33 -9.21
C ILE A 97 -1.18 5.93 -10.63
N ALA A 98 -2.43 6.23 -10.98
CA ALA A 98 -2.95 5.96 -12.32
C ALA A 98 -2.25 6.80 -13.39
N ALA A 99 -1.95 8.07 -13.11
CA ALA A 99 -1.19 8.94 -14.01
C ALA A 99 0.24 8.41 -14.21
N MET A 100 0.93 8.00 -13.15
CA MET A 100 2.27 7.39 -13.21
C MET A 100 2.27 6.13 -14.08
N ASN A 101 1.34 5.21 -13.82
CA ASN A 101 1.15 4.02 -14.64
C ASN A 101 0.79 4.34 -16.10
N GLY A 102 0.16 5.50 -16.35
CA GLY A 102 -0.12 6.05 -17.68
C GLY A 102 1.06 6.77 -18.35
N GLY A 103 2.23 6.83 -17.71
CA GLY A 103 3.46 7.41 -18.25
C GLY A 103 3.89 8.73 -17.63
N LEU A 104 3.15 9.28 -16.66
CA LEU A 104 3.57 10.47 -15.92
C LEU A 104 4.89 10.19 -15.19
N GLN A 105 5.94 10.91 -15.57
CA GLN A 105 7.22 10.85 -14.89
C GLN A 105 7.13 11.66 -13.59
N VAL A 106 7.39 11.00 -12.47
CA VAL A 106 7.46 11.61 -11.14
C VAL A 106 8.81 11.21 -10.56
N SER A 107 9.55 12.16 -9.99
CA SER A 107 10.85 11.85 -9.39
C SER A 107 10.69 11.11 -8.06
N GLU A 108 11.68 10.29 -7.70
CA GLU A 108 11.69 9.62 -6.39
C GLU A 108 11.59 10.65 -5.23
N THR A 109 12.20 11.83 -5.36
CA THR A 109 12.13 12.90 -4.34
C THR A 109 10.72 13.47 -4.18
N GLU A 110 9.95 13.61 -5.25
CA GLU A 110 8.55 14.03 -5.17
C GLU A 110 7.70 12.96 -4.47
N ILE A 111 7.94 11.69 -4.77
CA ILE A 111 7.29 10.56 -4.12
C ILE A 111 7.62 10.53 -2.63
N GLU A 112 8.89 10.69 -2.27
CA GLU A 112 9.35 10.74 -0.89
C GLU A 112 8.72 11.89 -0.11
N THR A 113 8.69 13.09 -0.70
CA THR A 113 8.07 14.27 -0.08
C THR A 113 6.59 14.02 0.22
N LEU A 114 5.86 13.46 -0.74
CA LEU A 114 4.45 13.12 -0.58
C LEU A 114 4.24 12.01 0.45
N PHE A 115 5.08 10.97 0.42
CA PHE A 115 5.04 9.86 1.36
C PHE A 115 5.23 10.35 2.79
N ASN A 116 6.26 11.16 3.04
CA ASN A 116 6.55 11.70 4.37
C ASN A 116 5.43 12.59 4.90
N ALA A 117 4.80 13.39 4.03
CA ALA A 117 3.67 14.24 4.41
C ALA A 117 2.42 13.44 4.83
N LEU A 118 2.30 12.19 4.36
CA LEU A 118 1.14 11.32 4.60
C LEU A 118 1.42 10.13 5.50
N ALA A 119 2.69 9.90 5.85
CA ALA A 119 3.10 8.78 6.67
C ALA A 119 2.32 8.75 8.00
N GLU A 120 1.97 9.91 8.54
CA GLU A 120 1.20 10.04 9.79
C GLU A 120 -0.33 10.05 9.62
N ASP A 121 -0.87 9.80 8.42
CA ASP A 121 -2.32 9.68 8.23
C ASP A 121 -2.89 8.51 9.07
N LYS A 122 -4.13 8.65 9.51
CA LYS A 122 -4.85 7.68 10.34
C LYS A 122 -5.76 6.78 9.51
N ALA A 123 -6.06 7.17 8.28
CA ALA A 123 -6.95 6.45 7.40
C ALA A 123 -6.23 5.26 6.75
N PRO A 124 -6.69 4.01 7.00
CA PRO A 124 -6.02 2.83 6.47
C PRO A 124 -5.95 2.79 4.95
N GLU A 125 -6.96 3.33 4.26
CA GLU A 125 -6.99 3.35 2.80
C GLU A 125 -5.95 4.32 2.22
N VAL A 126 -5.62 5.40 2.94
CA VAL A 126 -4.54 6.32 2.53
C VAL A 126 -3.20 5.64 2.75
N LEU A 127 -2.99 5.03 3.91
CA LEU A 127 -1.74 4.32 4.23
C LEU A 127 -1.51 3.13 3.28
N GLN A 128 -2.56 2.40 2.89
CA GLN A 128 -2.47 1.36 1.87
C GLN A 128 -1.96 1.93 0.54
N LEU A 129 -2.50 3.08 0.10
CA LEU A 129 -2.10 3.74 -1.13
C LEU A 129 -0.65 4.26 -1.08
N LEU A 130 -0.08 4.52 0.09
CA LEU A 130 1.34 4.85 0.21
C LEU A 130 2.24 3.67 -0.15
N TYR A 131 1.89 2.45 0.26
CA TYR A 131 2.59 1.24 -0.20
C TYR A 131 2.43 1.03 -1.71
N GLU A 132 1.24 1.27 -2.25
CA GLU A 132 1.00 1.19 -3.70
C GLU A 132 1.79 2.25 -4.48
N LEU A 133 1.96 3.45 -3.92
CA LEU A 133 2.80 4.50 -4.49
C LEU A 133 4.27 4.09 -4.52
N VAL A 134 4.79 3.46 -3.46
CA VAL A 134 6.14 2.89 -3.43
C VAL A 134 6.29 1.77 -4.46
N ASN A 135 5.28 0.91 -4.62
CA ASN A 135 5.30 -0.14 -5.65
C ASN A 135 5.33 0.44 -7.07
N CYS A 136 4.59 1.52 -7.30
CA CYS A 136 4.62 2.26 -8.56
C CYS A 136 6.01 2.88 -8.80
N CYS A 137 6.62 3.48 -7.78
CA CYS A 137 8.00 3.97 -7.80
C CYS A 137 8.99 2.87 -8.23
N LEU A 138 8.98 1.73 -7.54
CA LEU A 138 9.85 0.59 -7.83
C LEU A 138 9.67 0.06 -9.26
N TRP A 139 8.44 0.05 -9.76
CA TRP A 139 8.14 -0.39 -11.12
C TRP A 139 8.73 0.54 -12.18
N HIS A 140 8.65 1.86 -11.99
CA HIS A 140 9.08 2.85 -12.98
C HIS A 140 10.57 3.19 -12.89
N HIS A 141 11.15 3.21 -11.69
CA HIS A 141 12.55 3.58 -11.51
C HIS A 141 13.49 2.37 -11.45
N HIS A 142 12.97 1.16 -11.15
CA HIS A 142 13.78 -0.04 -10.86
C HIS A 142 14.81 0.18 -9.74
N SER A 143 14.57 1.18 -8.89
CA SER A 143 15.39 1.57 -7.74
C SER A 143 14.49 2.16 -6.66
N ILE A 144 15.07 2.36 -5.48
CA ILE A 144 14.45 3.12 -4.40
C ILE A 144 15.53 3.86 -3.62
N SER A 145 15.31 5.12 -3.31
CA SER A 145 16.16 5.90 -2.42
C SER A 145 16.21 5.28 -1.03
N GLN A 146 17.32 5.51 -0.32
CA GLN A 146 17.48 5.01 1.04
C GLN A 146 16.44 5.65 1.97
N GLU A 147 16.13 6.92 1.75
CA GLU A 147 15.19 7.72 2.50
C GLU A 147 13.75 7.19 2.35
N LEU A 148 13.31 6.93 1.11
CA LEU A 148 11.97 6.37 0.84
C LEU A 148 11.84 4.93 1.37
N ALA A 149 12.89 4.12 1.24
CA ALA A 149 12.93 2.79 1.84
C ALA A 149 12.79 2.86 3.37
N GLN A 150 13.56 3.73 4.04
CA GLN A 150 13.49 3.94 5.48
C GLN A 150 12.12 4.45 5.93
N ALA A 151 11.51 5.38 5.19
CA ALA A 151 10.15 5.86 5.48
C ALA A 151 9.13 4.72 5.40
N THR A 152 9.26 3.83 4.40
CA THR A 152 8.42 2.64 4.24
C THR A 152 8.56 1.66 5.40
N PHE A 153 9.79 1.41 5.86
CA PHE A 153 10.04 0.55 7.02
C PHE A 153 9.48 1.15 8.31
N LYS A 154 9.69 2.45 8.54
CA LYS A 154 9.14 3.17 9.70
C LYS A 154 7.61 3.12 9.73
N LEU A 155 6.96 3.34 8.58
CA LEU A 155 5.51 3.20 8.47
C LEU A 155 5.06 1.79 8.89
N THR A 156 5.73 0.77 8.37
CA THR A 156 5.40 -0.64 8.66
C THR A 156 5.57 -0.98 10.13
N GLN A 157 6.69 -0.60 10.73
CA GLN A 157 6.96 -0.81 12.14
C GLN A 157 5.93 -0.11 13.02
N ARG A 158 5.64 1.17 12.74
CA ARG A 158 4.63 1.94 13.48
C ARG A 158 3.25 1.30 13.41
N LEU A 159 2.83 0.81 12.23
CA LEU A 159 1.55 0.13 12.06
C LEU A 159 1.45 -1.15 12.91
N VAL A 160 2.55 -1.91 13.00
CA VAL A 160 2.64 -3.10 13.86
C VAL A 160 2.60 -2.71 15.34
N GLU A 161 3.36 -1.69 15.75
CA GLU A 161 3.45 -1.23 17.14
C GLU A 161 2.14 -0.65 17.68
N GLN A 162 1.43 0.14 16.86
CA GLN A 162 0.12 0.69 17.21
C GLN A 162 -0.93 -0.42 17.41
N ASN A 163 -0.73 -1.57 16.76
CA ASN A 163 -1.57 -2.76 16.90
C ASN A 163 -3.07 -2.48 16.69
N HIS A 164 -3.40 -1.47 15.86
CA HIS A 164 -4.77 -1.20 15.47
C HIS A 164 -5.17 -2.24 14.41
N LYS A 165 -5.79 -3.33 14.87
CA LYS A 165 -6.10 -4.50 14.05
C LYS A 165 -6.77 -4.17 12.70
N ALA A 166 -7.79 -3.31 12.67
CA ALA A 166 -8.47 -2.94 11.43
C ALA A 166 -7.53 -2.27 10.41
N THR A 167 -6.73 -1.29 10.85
CA THR A 167 -5.76 -0.61 10.00
C THR A 167 -4.67 -1.55 9.51
N LEU A 168 -4.14 -2.36 10.42
CA LEU A 168 -3.10 -3.33 10.08
C LEU A 168 -3.66 -4.35 9.07
N ASP A 169 -4.84 -4.89 9.30
CA ASP A 169 -5.50 -5.85 8.42
C ASP A 169 -5.71 -5.33 6.99
N MET A 170 -6.05 -4.04 6.83
CA MET A 170 -6.23 -3.41 5.52
C MET A 170 -4.90 -3.15 4.79
N THR A 171 -3.84 -2.82 5.53
CA THR A 171 -2.54 -2.43 4.96
C THR A 171 -1.56 -3.59 4.76
N THR A 172 -1.74 -4.70 5.50
CA THR A 172 -0.80 -5.84 5.54
C THR A 172 -0.46 -6.40 4.18
N LYS A 173 -1.45 -6.58 3.29
CA LYS A 173 -1.22 -7.11 1.95
C LYS A 173 -0.30 -6.20 1.13
N ALA A 174 -0.60 -4.90 1.13
CA ALA A 174 0.21 -3.93 0.40
C ALA A 174 1.62 -3.86 0.97
N ALA A 175 1.77 -3.88 2.30
CA ALA A 175 3.07 -3.92 2.96
C ALA A 175 3.92 -5.13 2.54
N PHE A 176 3.38 -6.35 2.57
CA PHE A 176 4.13 -7.53 2.12
C PHE A 176 4.49 -7.48 0.63
N ILE A 177 3.60 -7.00 -0.24
CA ILE A 177 3.91 -6.82 -1.66
C ILE A 177 5.08 -5.85 -1.82
N THR A 178 5.05 -4.71 -1.12
CA THR A 178 6.13 -3.72 -1.17
C THR A 178 7.45 -4.27 -0.67
N LEU A 179 7.46 -4.95 0.48
CA LEU A 179 8.67 -5.59 1.00
C LEU A 179 9.25 -6.61 0.01
N ASN A 180 8.39 -7.41 -0.65
CA ASN A 180 8.82 -8.35 -1.68
C ASN A 180 9.41 -7.65 -2.91
N GLN A 181 8.78 -6.56 -3.37
CA GLN A 181 9.30 -5.79 -4.51
C GLN A 181 10.64 -5.13 -4.19
N MET A 182 10.79 -4.55 -3.00
CA MET A 182 12.07 -4.01 -2.55
C MET A 182 13.15 -5.10 -2.45
N LEU A 183 12.80 -6.30 -1.98
CA LEU A 183 13.72 -7.43 -1.93
C LEU A 183 14.15 -7.91 -3.33
N ASN A 184 13.29 -7.74 -4.35
CA ASN A 184 13.61 -8.08 -5.74
C ASN A 184 14.62 -7.14 -6.39
N LEU A 185 14.92 -6.00 -5.77
CA LEU A 185 16.02 -5.14 -6.21
C LEU A 185 17.40 -5.75 -5.91
N GLU A 186 17.46 -6.80 -5.10
CA GLU A 186 18.69 -7.49 -4.67
C GLU A 186 19.73 -6.55 -3.98
N ASP A 187 19.28 -5.39 -3.50
CA ASP A 187 20.08 -4.46 -2.72
C ASP A 187 20.27 -4.98 -1.29
N SER A 188 21.50 -5.42 -0.99
CA SER A 188 21.88 -5.99 0.30
C SER A 188 21.64 -5.05 1.49
N ARG A 189 21.64 -3.73 1.27
CA ARG A 189 21.36 -2.74 2.33
C ARG A 189 19.91 -2.80 2.82
N LEU A 190 18.98 -3.25 1.97
CA LEU A 190 17.57 -3.36 2.29
C LEU A 190 17.24 -4.66 3.03
N VAL A 191 18.10 -5.68 2.95
CA VAL A 191 17.81 -7.02 3.48
C VAL A 191 17.54 -7.03 4.99
N PRO A 192 18.40 -6.44 5.87
CA PRO A 192 18.14 -6.44 7.31
C PRO A 192 16.80 -5.79 7.70
N PRO A 193 16.45 -4.55 7.25
CA PRO A 193 15.17 -3.96 7.61
C PRO A 193 13.96 -4.68 6.99
N ILE A 194 14.08 -5.24 5.78
CA ILE A 194 13.01 -6.07 5.19
C ILE A 194 12.77 -7.32 6.04
N ARG A 195 13.83 -7.98 6.51
CA ARG A 195 13.75 -9.14 7.42
C ARG A 195 12.99 -8.77 8.68
N ASP A 196 13.37 -7.68 9.32
CA ASP A 196 12.80 -7.27 10.61
C ASP A 196 11.31 -6.88 10.45
N CYS A 197 10.97 -6.13 9.39
CA CYS A 197 9.58 -5.79 9.06
C CYS A 197 8.74 -7.04 8.73
N THR A 198 9.29 -7.99 7.97
CA THR A 198 8.60 -9.23 7.60
C THR A 198 8.28 -10.06 8.84
N ARG A 199 9.25 -10.23 9.75
CA ARG A 199 9.03 -10.90 11.04
C ARG A 199 8.00 -10.16 11.87
N ALA A 200 8.08 -8.83 11.97
CA ALA A 200 7.12 -8.03 12.74
C ALA A 200 5.68 -8.19 12.21
N LEU A 201 5.47 -8.11 10.89
CA LEU A 201 4.16 -8.31 10.26
C LEU A 201 3.62 -9.73 10.47
N LEU A 202 4.47 -10.76 10.30
CA LEU A 202 4.06 -12.15 10.54
C LEU A 202 3.59 -12.39 11.97
N ARG A 203 4.16 -11.68 12.95
CA ARG A 203 3.78 -11.78 14.36
C ARG A 203 2.48 -11.05 14.68
N ALA A 204 2.21 -9.97 13.97
CA ALA A 204 1.08 -9.09 14.25
C ALA A 204 -0.19 -9.39 13.44
N THR A 205 -0.11 -10.24 12.41
CA THR A 205 -1.18 -10.41 11.43
C THR A 205 -1.53 -11.87 11.15
N ASP A 206 -2.77 -12.12 10.74
CA ASP A 206 -3.17 -13.40 10.13
C ASP A 206 -3.25 -13.23 8.61
N ILE A 207 -2.37 -13.91 7.87
CA ILE A 207 -2.27 -13.78 6.42
C ILE A 207 -3.36 -14.57 5.67
N GLY A 208 -4.10 -15.47 6.33
CA GLY A 208 -4.83 -16.57 5.69
C GLY A 208 -5.87 -16.19 4.63
N GLN A 209 -6.56 -15.05 4.81
CA GLN A 209 -7.52 -14.53 3.83
C GLN A 209 -7.06 -13.23 3.15
N LYS A 210 -5.89 -12.72 3.51
CA LYS A 210 -5.48 -11.34 3.21
C LYS A 210 -4.31 -11.28 2.23
N VAL A 211 -3.40 -12.24 2.30
CA VAL A 211 -2.16 -12.23 1.52
C VAL A 211 -1.99 -13.56 0.82
N ASP A 212 -1.54 -13.53 -0.43
CA ASP A 212 -1.13 -14.75 -1.11
C ASP A 212 0.08 -15.34 -0.37
N ARG A 213 -0.07 -16.60 0.07
CA ARG A 213 0.98 -17.32 0.79
C ARG A 213 2.27 -17.42 -0.02
N LEU A 214 2.19 -17.45 -1.35
CA LEU A 214 3.36 -17.47 -2.23
C LEU A 214 4.23 -16.22 -2.09
N ILE A 215 3.62 -15.06 -1.80
CA ILE A 215 4.38 -13.82 -1.55
C ILE A 215 5.22 -13.99 -0.28
N ILE A 216 4.61 -14.48 0.80
CA ILE A 216 5.30 -14.67 2.08
C ILE A 216 6.41 -15.72 1.95
N THR A 217 6.10 -16.87 1.35
CA THR A 217 7.11 -17.91 1.07
C THR A 217 8.25 -17.34 0.23
N GLY A 218 7.94 -16.57 -0.82
CA GLY A 218 8.94 -15.93 -1.67
C GLY A 218 9.87 -14.98 -0.90
N ILE A 219 9.32 -14.13 -0.03
CA ILE A 219 10.09 -13.24 0.84
C ILE A 219 11.00 -14.05 1.76
N LEU A 220 10.44 -15.03 2.48
CA LEU A 220 11.18 -15.82 3.47
C LEU A 220 12.31 -16.61 2.82
N THR A 221 12.06 -17.28 1.69
CA THR A 221 13.09 -18.04 0.97
C THR A 221 14.17 -17.11 0.41
N LYS A 222 13.83 -15.92 -0.09
CA LYS A 222 14.85 -14.96 -0.56
C LYS A 222 15.70 -14.44 0.60
N LEU A 223 15.08 -14.05 1.71
CA LEU A 223 15.82 -13.58 2.87
C LEU A 223 16.72 -14.68 3.48
N ALA A 224 16.28 -15.95 3.45
CA ALA A 224 17.07 -17.09 3.94
C ALA A 224 18.39 -17.26 3.17
N LYS A 225 18.43 -16.90 1.88
CA LYS A 225 19.69 -16.87 1.08
C LYS A 225 20.71 -15.86 1.61
N TYR A 226 20.24 -14.75 2.17
CA TYR A 226 21.12 -13.72 2.76
C TYR A 226 21.41 -13.96 4.24
N ASN A 227 20.53 -14.69 4.95
CA ASN A 227 20.68 -15.04 6.34
C ASN A 227 20.19 -16.47 6.57
N SER A 228 21.11 -17.43 6.57
CA SER A 228 20.82 -18.86 6.74
C SER A 228 20.18 -19.20 8.09
N GLU A 229 20.34 -18.33 9.11
CA GLU A 229 19.73 -18.52 10.42
C GLU A 229 18.29 -18.00 10.51
N LEU A 230 17.80 -17.26 9.51
CA LEU A 230 16.49 -16.60 9.58
C LEU A 230 15.35 -17.57 9.91
N LEU A 231 15.25 -18.68 9.16
CA LEU A 231 14.17 -19.64 9.37
C LEU A 231 14.28 -20.32 10.73
N THR A 232 15.51 -20.57 11.19
CA THR A 232 15.78 -21.09 12.55
C THR A 232 15.30 -20.10 13.62
N GLN A 233 15.63 -18.81 13.47
CA GLN A 233 15.19 -17.75 14.38
C GLN A 233 13.65 -17.67 14.41
N ILE A 234 12.99 -17.69 13.26
CA ILE A 234 11.52 -17.68 13.19
C ILE A 234 10.92 -18.89 13.91
N VAL A 235 11.45 -20.10 13.68
CA VAL A 235 10.93 -21.33 14.30
C VAL A 235 11.07 -21.30 15.81
N ARG A 236 12.20 -20.80 16.32
CA ARG A 236 12.51 -20.86 17.76
C ARG A 236 11.98 -19.66 18.55
N GLU A 237 11.91 -18.49 17.93
CA GLU A 237 11.57 -17.23 18.60
C GLU A 237 10.16 -16.75 18.28
N ASP A 238 9.64 -17.00 17.07
CA ASP A 238 8.45 -16.30 16.58
C ASP A 238 7.18 -17.16 16.49
N LEU A 239 7.26 -18.50 16.45
CA LEU A 239 6.06 -19.34 16.31
C LEU A 239 5.10 -19.21 17.50
N VAL A 240 5.64 -18.94 18.68
CA VAL A 240 4.88 -18.73 19.92
C VAL A 240 5.44 -17.52 20.66
N ILE A 241 4.63 -16.47 20.77
CA ILE A 241 5.04 -15.18 21.37
C ILE A 241 4.07 -14.81 22.46
N ASN A 242 4.59 -14.53 23.66
CA ASN A 242 3.77 -14.16 24.82
C ASN A 242 2.60 -15.14 25.06
N GLY A 243 2.86 -16.44 24.86
CA GLY A 243 1.86 -17.52 25.00
C GLY A 243 0.86 -17.64 23.84
N ARG A 244 0.99 -16.83 22.78
CA ARG A 244 0.12 -16.91 21.59
C ARG A 244 0.86 -17.56 20.44
N VAL A 245 0.24 -18.60 19.88
CA VAL A 245 0.71 -19.28 18.67
C VAL A 245 0.38 -18.42 17.44
N LEU A 246 1.29 -18.35 16.47
CA LEU A 246 1.01 -17.68 15.20
C LEU A 246 -0.21 -18.29 14.50
N PRO A 247 -0.94 -17.51 13.69
CA PRO A 247 -2.03 -18.04 12.89
C PRO A 247 -1.57 -19.18 11.97
N ALA A 248 -2.44 -20.18 11.77
CA ALA A 248 -2.10 -21.38 11.01
C ALA A 248 -1.59 -21.07 9.60
N ALA A 249 -2.15 -20.05 8.93
CA ALA A 249 -1.70 -19.63 7.60
C ALA A 249 -0.24 -19.13 7.60
N ASN A 250 0.17 -18.40 8.65
CA ASN A 250 1.54 -17.91 8.80
C ASN A 250 2.49 -19.09 9.04
N LEU A 251 2.12 -20.01 9.93
CA LEU A 251 2.86 -21.25 10.20
C LEU A 251 3.06 -22.08 8.92
N TYR A 252 2.04 -22.17 8.07
CA TYR A 252 2.13 -22.84 6.78
C TYR A 252 3.09 -22.16 5.82
N ALA A 253 3.04 -20.83 5.70
CA ALA A 253 3.97 -20.12 4.84
C ALA A 253 5.43 -20.32 5.28
N ILE A 254 5.68 -20.35 6.60
CA ILE A 254 7.00 -20.65 7.19
C ILE A 254 7.42 -22.09 6.87
N ALA A 255 6.54 -23.08 7.08
CA ALA A 255 6.85 -24.47 6.78
C ALA A 255 7.18 -24.68 5.29
N ILE A 256 6.41 -24.08 4.39
CA ILE A 256 6.68 -24.15 2.94
C ILE A 256 8.00 -23.47 2.60
N ALA A 257 8.32 -22.33 3.22
CA ALA A 257 9.61 -21.67 3.03
C ALA A 257 10.79 -22.56 3.46
N ILE A 258 10.66 -23.28 4.59
CA ILE A 258 11.66 -24.26 5.04
C ILE A 258 11.77 -25.42 4.05
N VAL A 259 10.66 -25.95 3.54
CA VAL A 259 10.69 -27.01 2.53
C VAL A 259 11.42 -26.56 1.27
N HIS A 260 11.17 -25.32 0.80
CA HIS A 260 11.82 -24.77 -0.38
C HIS A 260 13.30 -24.47 -0.19
N ASP A 261 13.70 -23.99 0.99
CA ASP A 261 15.07 -23.57 1.29
C ASP A 261 15.97 -24.75 1.71
N GLN A 262 15.45 -25.64 2.56
CA GLN A 262 16.23 -26.70 3.24
C GLN A 262 15.77 -28.12 2.88
N GLY A 263 14.69 -28.25 2.10
CA GLY A 263 14.14 -29.53 1.66
C GLY A 263 13.07 -30.11 2.59
N LYS A 264 12.34 -31.11 2.10
CA LYS A 264 11.20 -31.75 2.80
C LYS A 264 11.59 -32.37 4.16
N ASN A 265 12.83 -32.85 4.28
CA ASN A 265 13.33 -33.52 5.47
C ASN A 265 14.12 -32.58 6.41
N ALA A 266 13.99 -31.26 6.24
CA ALA A 266 14.70 -30.29 7.06
C ALA A 266 14.48 -30.54 8.57
N PRO A 267 15.55 -30.50 9.40
CA PRO A 267 15.44 -30.68 10.85
C PRO A 267 14.50 -29.69 11.51
N LEU A 268 14.42 -28.45 11.02
CA LEU A 268 13.52 -27.43 11.54
C LEU A 268 12.05 -27.85 11.48
N LEU A 269 11.65 -28.58 10.44
CA LEU A 269 10.27 -29.10 10.34
C LEU A 269 9.99 -30.16 11.42
N ASN A 270 11.01 -30.90 11.89
CA ASN A 270 10.86 -31.82 13.03
C ASN A 270 10.68 -31.04 14.34
N GLU A 271 11.43 -29.94 14.54
CA GLU A 271 11.25 -29.05 15.70
C GLU A 271 9.80 -28.55 15.76
N ILE A 272 9.22 -28.14 14.62
CA ILE A 272 7.81 -27.71 14.55
C ILE A 272 6.85 -28.86 14.86
N LEU A 273 7.09 -30.07 14.34
CA LEU A 273 6.21 -31.22 14.59
C LEU A 273 6.24 -31.68 16.05
N GLN A 274 7.39 -31.55 16.71
CA GLN A 274 7.58 -31.92 18.12
C GLN A 274 7.06 -30.84 19.09
N ASP A 275 6.81 -29.62 18.62
CA ASP A 275 6.27 -28.55 19.46
C ASP A 275 4.82 -28.85 19.88
N GLU A 276 4.63 -29.19 21.16
CA GLU A 276 3.33 -29.53 21.75
C GLU A 276 2.35 -28.36 21.77
N ARG A 277 2.85 -27.12 21.64
CA ARG A 277 2.03 -25.91 21.63
C ARG A 277 1.27 -25.74 20.31
N LEU A 278 1.73 -26.40 19.23
CA LEU A 278 1.15 -26.30 17.90
C LEU A 278 0.05 -27.34 17.68
N THR A 279 -1.03 -26.93 17.00
CA THR A 279 -2.19 -27.82 16.77
C THR A 279 -1.88 -28.94 15.77
N ASN A 280 -2.62 -30.06 15.90
CA ASN A 280 -2.50 -31.20 14.98
C ASN A 280 -2.83 -30.83 13.53
N ASP A 281 -3.70 -29.83 13.30
CA ASP A 281 -3.99 -29.34 11.94
C ASP A 281 -2.76 -28.72 11.29
N VAL A 282 -1.94 -28.00 12.08
CA VAL A 282 -0.69 -27.43 11.58
C VAL A 282 0.28 -28.55 11.22
N LYS A 283 0.45 -29.51 12.13
CA LYS A 283 1.35 -30.65 11.98
C LYS A 283 0.96 -31.54 10.79
N SER A 284 -0.33 -31.87 10.67
CA SER A 284 -0.86 -32.69 9.57
C SER A 284 -0.58 -32.07 8.20
N ARG A 285 -0.66 -30.74 8.10
CA ARG A 285 -0.33 -30.05 6.84
C ARG A 285 1.16 -30.12 6.53
N ILE A 286 2.04 -29.94 7.54
CA ILE A 286 3.49 -30.09 7.37
C ILE A 286 3.82 -31.50 6.86
N LEU A 287 3.21 -32.53 7.44
CA LEU A 287 3.37 -33.92 6.99
C LEU A 287 2.94 -34.09 5.52
N ARG A 288 1.81 -33.49 5.12
CA ARG A 288 1.37 -33.50 3.72
C ARG A 288 2.39 -32.88 2.77
N GLU A 289 2.97 -31.73 3.12
CA GLU A 289 4.01 -31.08 2.29
C GLU A 289 5.29 -31.93 2.20
N ARG A 290 5.55 -32.78 3.21
CA ARG A 290 6.60 -33.80 3.20
C ARG A 290 6.26 -35.02 2.35
N GLY A 291 4.98 -35.21 1.98
CA GLY A 291 4.49 -36.40 1.28
C GLY A 291 4.21 -37.59 2.20
N LEU A 292 3.91 -37.32 3.48
CA LEU A 292 3.54 -38.29 4.51
C LEU A 292 2.06 -38.18 4.88
#